data_AF-A0AA36D7M9-F1
#
_entry.id   AF-A0AA36D7M9-F1
#
_cell.length_a   1.000
_cell.length_b   1.000
_cell.length_c   1.000
_cell.angle_alpha   90.00
_cell.angle_beta   90.00
_cell.angle_gamma   90.00
#
_symmetry.space_group_name_H-M   'P 1'
#
loop_
_entity.id
_entity.type
_entity.pdbx_description
1 polymer ?
#
loop_
_entity_poly.entity_id
_entity_poly.type
_entity_poly.pdbx_seq_one_letter_code
_entity_poly.pdbx_strand_id
1 'polypeptide(L)'
;MIGIVAGGGRTDKPMLKAGNAYHKYKAKRHSWPRGGMPAPGGFGGPPPNAGVPPVPRELPPGFENVLPSDKLAELRAIHESTTLSNEDKHDRIDKLLTALPSEVLDRLPVNPALEKLPEDVKQQIKSITRDKTIDWRAKMQRVQQYIQSLPDAIKRLLPPPPPPGFEYLPEDAKAALKAIQENPNLGFRERYYKVKEVMDRLPAEVRAKLPPPPPPPPMF
;
A
#
# COMPACT_ATOMS: atom_id res chain seq x y z
N MET A 1 -1.01 22.46 -66.90
CA MET A 1 -2.26 22.43 -66.10
C MET A 1 -2.70 20.97 -66.03
N ILE A 2 -2.49 20.32 -64.89
CA ILE A 2 -2.72 18.87 -64.66
C ILE A 2 -3.60 18.77 -63.41
N GLY A 3 -4.73 18.09 -63.52
CA GLY A 3 -5.81 18.08 -62.53
C GLY A 3 -5.45 17.41 -61.21
N ILE A 4 -5.93 17.98 -60.10
CA ILE A 4 -5.93 17.36 -58.78
C ILE A 4 -7.09 16.36 -58.74
N VAL A 5 -6.77 15.07 -58.60
CA VAL A 5 -7.75 14.00 -58.37
C VAL A 5 -8.33 14.19 -56.97
N ALA A 6 -9.62 14.48 -56.90
CA ALA A 6 -10.38 14.56 -55.65
C ALA A 6 -10.45 13.16 -55.01
N GLY A 7 -9.64 12.92 -53.96
CA GLY A 7 -9.74 11.66 -53.20
C GLY A 7 -8.53 11.25 -52.34
N GLY A 8 -7.40 11.93 -52.45
CA GLY A 8 -6.16 11.57 -51.72
C GLY A 8 -6.00 12.19 -50.33
N GLY A 9 -7.10 12.52 -49.63
CA GLY A 9 -7.05 13.38 -48.43
C GLY A 9 -7.93 12.90 -47.28
N ARG A 10 -7.63 11.74 -46.69
CA ARG A 10 -7.91 11.41 -45.27
C ARG A 10 -7.39 10.00 -44.95
N THR A 11 -6.24 9.94 -44.31
CA THR A 11 -5.59 8.70 -43.84
C THR A 11 -6.30 8.08 -42.64
N ASP A 12 -7.28 8.74 -42.04
CA ASP A 12 -8.16 8.18 -41.03
C ASP A 12 -9.62 8.48 -41.36
N LYS A 13 -10.40 7.42 -41.66
CA LYS A 13 -11.85 7.53 -41.60
C LYS A 13 -12.21 7.92 -40.16
N PRO A 14 -12.83 9.08 -39.88
CA PRO A 14 -13.50 9.26 -38.59
C PRO A 14 -14.47 8.09 -38.48
N MET A 15 -14.48 7.38 -37.35
CA MET A 15 -15.30 6.19 -37.18
C MET A 15 -16.78 6.57 -37.33
N LEU A 16 -17.28 6.46 -38.57
CA LEU A 16 -18.60 6.91 -39.03
C LEU A 16 -19.74 6.04 -38.49
N LYS A 17 -19.41 5.00 -37.72
CA LYS A 17 -20.39 4.13 -37.06
C LYS A 17 -20.08 4.09 -35.58
N ALA A 18 -20.92 4.75 -34.78
CA ALA A 18 -20.82 4.79 -33.32
C ALA A 18 -20.65 3.40 -32.69
N GLY A 19 -21.17 2.33 -33.33
CA GLY A 19 -20.99 0.94 -32.91
C GLY A 19 -19.54 0.43 -32.97
N ASN A 20 -18.79 0.73 -34.03
CA ASN A 20 -17.39 0.27 -34.12
C ASN A 20 -16.49 1.01 -33.14
N ALA A 21 -16.79 2.27 -32.87
CA ALA A 21 -16.15 3.04 -31.81
C ALA A 21 -16.40 2.41 -30.43
N TYR A 22 -17.65 2.06 -30.15
CA TYR A 22 -18.03 1.38 -28.92
C TYR A 22 -17.27 0.06 -28.75
N HIS A 23 -17.21 -0.81 -29.76
CA HIS A 23 -16.49 -2.08 -29.65
C HIS A 23 -14.96 -1.92 -29.54
N LYS A 24 -14.35 -0.99 -30.30
CA LYS A 24 -12.92 -0.70 -30.25
C LYS A 24 -12.49 -0.14 -28.89
N TYR A 25 -13.26 0.79 -28.33
CA TYR A 25 -12.97 1.38 -27.03
C TYR A 25 -13.46 0.53 -25.85
N LYS A 26 -14.46 -0.35 -26.01
CA LYS A 26 -14.89 -1.31 -24.98
C LYS A 26 -13.78 -2.32 -24.68
N ALA A 27 -13.13 -2.87 -25.71
CA ALA A 27 -12.01 -3.79 -25.54
C ALA A 27 -10.73 -3.11 -24.99
N LYS A 28 -10.60 -1.78 -25.16
CA LYS A 28 -9.43 -1.00 -24.71
C LYS A 28 -9.71 -0.11 -23.50
N ARG A 29 -10.92 -0.11 -22.96
CA ARG A 29 -11.27 0.59 -21.72
C ARG A 29 -10.84 -0.28 -20.56
N HIS A 30 -9.59 -0.11 -20.13
CA HIS A 30 -9.18 -0.40 -18.76
C HIS A 30 -9.75 0.68 -17.82
N SER A 31 -11.07 0.91 -17.89
CA SER A 31 -11.75 1.85 -17.01
C SER A 31 -11.90 1.20 -15.65
N TRP A 32 -11.13 1.71 -14.68
CA TRP A 32 -11.32 1.43 -13.27
C TRP A 32 -12.74 1.85 -12.83
N PRO A 33 -13.36 1.13 -11.88
CA PRO A 33 -14.69 1.49 -11.38
C PRO A 33 -14.70 2.93 -10.84
N ARG A 34 -15.70 3.73 -11.27
CA ARG A 34 -15.83 5.17 -10.93
C ARG A 34 -16.44 5.44 -9.55
N GLY A 35 -16.29 4.51 -8.62
CA GLY A 35 -16.83 4.61 -7.28
C GLY A 35 -16.40 3.40 -6.49
N GLY A 36 -15.42 3.59 -5.60
CA GLY A 36 -14.85 2.53 -4.78
C GLY A 36 -13.69 1.79 -5.46
N MET A 37 -12.60 1.66 -4.70
CA MET A 37 -11.58 0.64 -4.90
C MET A 37 -12.30 -0.70 -5.15
N PRO A 38 -11.91 -1.49 -6.17
CA PRO A 38 -12.60 -2.73 -6.49
C PRO A 38 -12.70 -3.62 -5.25
N ALA A 39 -13.86 -4.29 -5.10
CA ALA A 39 -14.05 -5.30 -4.07
C ALA A 39 -12.89 -6.31 -4.09
N PRO A 40 -12.40 -6.77 -2.92
CA PRO A 40 -11.29 -7.70 -2.85
C PRO A 40 -11.71 -9.02 -3.51
N GLY A 41 -11.23 -9.26 -4.73
CA GLY A 41 -11.60 -10.45 -5.50
C GLY A 41 -11.27 -10.40 -6.99
N GLY A 42 -10.99 -9.23 -7.56
CA GLY A 42 -10.59 -9.07 -8.97
C GLY A 42 -9.09 -8.86 -9.21
N PHE A 43 -8.34 -8.59 -8.17
CA PHE A 43 -6.89 -8.69 -8.16
C PHE A 43 -6.61 -9.92 -7.32
N GLY A 44 -5.89 -10.89 -7.90
CA GLY A 44 -5.33 -11.99 -7.12
C GLY A 44 -4.77 -11.42 -5.81
N GLY A 45 -4.95 -12.16 -4.72
CA GLY A 45 -4.43 -11.74 -3.42
C GLY A 45 -2.99 -11.23 -3.52
N PRO A 46 -2.52 -10.46 -2.53
CA PRO A 46 -1.18 -9.89 -2.56
C PRO A 46 -0.20 -10.96 -3.07
N PRO A 47 0.66 -10.65 -4.06
CA PRO A 47 1.52 -11.64 -4.67
C PRO A 47 2.21 -12.44 -3.56
N PRO A 48 2.48 -13.74 -3.75
CA PRO A 48 3.08 -14.61 -2.73
C PRO A 48 4.46 -14.12 -2.22
N ASN A 49 4.94 -13.00 -2.76
CA ASN A 49 6.17 -12.30 -2.41
C ASN A 49 5.94 -10.78 -2.19
N ALA A 50 4.77 -10.37 -1.69
CA ALA A 50 4.60 -9.02 -1.13
C ALA A 50 5.66 -8.88 -0.03
N GLY A 51 6.70 -8.10 -0.30
CA GLY A 51 7.91 -8.07 0.51
C GLY A 51 7.62 -7.77 1.98
N VAL A 52 8.55 -8.19 2.85
CA VAL A 52 8.54 -7.83 4.27
C VAL A 52 8.33 -6.32 4.42
N PRO A 53 7.34 -5.85 5.19
CA PRO A 53 7.05 -4.42 5.29
C PRO A 53 8.27 -3.68 5.81
N PRO A 54 8.60 -2.49 5.26
CA PRO A 54 9.74 -1.73 5.72
C PRO A 54 9.56 -1.31 7.18
N VAL A 55 10.65 -1.33 7.95
CA VAL A 55 10.66 -0.79 9.31
C VAL A 55 10.98 0.71 9.23
N PRO A 56 10.11 1.60 9.75
CA PRO A 56 10.39 3.04 9.79
C PRO A 56 11.68 3.33 10.56
N ARG A 57 12.40 4.41 10.21
CA ARG A 57 13.60 4.82 10.96
C ARG A 57 13.27 5.38 12.34
N GLU A 58 12.11 5.99 12.46
CA GLU A 58 11.63 6.56 13.72
C GLU A 58 11.02 5.45 14.59
N LEU A 59 11.13 5.64 15.90
CA LEU A 59 10.44 4.79 16.86
C LEU A 59 8.92 4.97 16.74
N PRO A 60 8.14 3.89 16.92
CA PRO A 60 6.70 4.02 17.02
C PRO A 60 6.30 4.93 18.19
N PRO A 61 5.29 5.81 18.01
CA PRO A 61 4.86 6.72 19.06
C PRO A 61 4.38 5.96 20.29
N GLY A 62 4.78 6.43 21.48
CA GLY A 62 4.38 5.86 22.77
C GLY A 62 5.24 4.70 23.29
N PHE A 63 6.11 4.10 22.48
CA PHE A 63 7.02 3.04 22.94
C PHE A 63 8.03 3.54 23.97
N GLU A 64 8.40 4.82 23.88
CA GLU A 64 9.40 5.45 24.75
C GLU A 64 8.98 5.50 26.23
N ASN A 65 7.68 5.60 26.48
CA ASN A 65 7.13 5.71 27.83
C ASN A 65 6.93 4.35 28.51
N VAL A 66 7.06 3.25 27.75
CA VAL A 66 6.72 1.90 28.19
C VAL A 66 7.95 1.02 28.31
N LEU A 67 8.89 1.14 27.38
CA LEU A 67 10.07 0.29 27.35
C LEU A 67 11.15 0.77 28.36
N PRO A 68 11.86 -0.15 29.03
CA PRO A 68 13.06 0.18 29.80
C PRO A 68 14.11 0.88 28.92
N SER A 69 14.91 1.78 29.51
CA SER A 69 15.93 2.57 28.81
C SER A 69 16.86 1.73 27.93
N ASP A 70 17.31 0.60 28.45
CA ASP A 70 18.28 -0.27 27.78
C ASP A 70 17.66 -0.92 26.54
N LYS A 71 16.42 -1.39 26.66
CA LYS A 71 15.66 -2.01 25.56
C LYS A 71 15.21 -0.99 24.53
N LEU A 72 14.96 0.23 24.97
CA LEU A 72 14.67 1.36 24.09
C LEU A 72 15.90 1.72 23.25
N ALA A 73 17.10 1.75 23.84
CA ALA A 73 18.35 1.98 23.11
C ALA A 73 18.63 0.88 22.08
N GLU A 74 18.44 -0.39 22.46
CA GLU A 74 18.53 -1.53 21.53
C GLU A 74 17.54 -1.40 20.36
N LEU A 75 16.29 -1.03 20.66
CA LEU A 75 15.24 -0.85 19.64
C LEU A 75 15.59 0.28 18.66
N ARG A 76 16.05 1.44 19.16
CA ARG A 76 16.51 2.56 18.31
C ARG A 76 17.62 2.13 17.37
N ALA A 77 18.62 1.41 17.86
CA ALA A 77 19.73 0.93 17.06
C ALA A 77 19.27 0.00 15.91
N ILE A 78 18.24 -0.83 16.14
CA ILE A 78 17.67 -1.69 15.07
C ILE A 78 16.97 -0.85 13.99
N HIS A 79 16.18 0.14 14.40
CA HIS A 79 15.47 1.04 13.48
C HIS A 79 16.44 1.86 12.61
N GLU A 80 17.46 2.44 13.23
CA GLU A 80 18.46 3.31 12.59
C GLU A 80 19.46 2.55 11.71
N SER A 81 19.62 1.24 11.91
CA SER A 81 20.55 0.43 11.12
C SER A 81 20.28 0.53 9.62
N THR A 82 21.31 0.89 8.84
CA THR A 82 21.27 0.90 7.37
C THR A 82 21.77 -0.39 6.75
N THR A 83 22.35 -1.29 7.55
CA THR A 83 23.01 -2.52 7.10
C THR A 83 22.10 -3.75 7.18
N LEU A 84 21.09 -3.73 8.05
CA LEU A 84 20.16 -4.84 8.23
C LEU A 84 19.05 -4.84 7.17
N SER A 85 18.71 -6.04 6.68
CA SER A 85 17.48 -6.24 5.91
C SER A 85 16.26 -5.93 6.76
N ASN A 86 15.13 -5.55 6.14
CA ASN A 86 13.87 -5.36 6.87
C ASN A 86 13.43 -6.63 7.60
N GLU A 87 13.68 -7.81 7.02
CA GLU A 87 13.39 -9.10 7.66
C GLU A 87 14.21 -9.30 8.93
N ASP A 88 15.52 -9.06 8.86
CA ASP A 88 16.41 -9.12 10.02
C ASP A 88 16.01 -8.12 11.11
N LYS A 89 15.55 -6.93 10.72
CA LYS A 89 15.06 -5.92 11.67
C LYS A 89 13.83 -6.44 12.41
N HIS A 90 12.82 -6.94 11.71
CA HIS A 90 11.62 -7.49 12.35
C HIS A 90 11.94 -8.65 13.28
N ASP A 91 12.80 -9.58 12.85
CA ASP A 91 13.20 -10.71 13.68
C ASP A 91 13.90 -10.28 14.97
N ARG A 92 14.77 -9.25 14.89
CA ARG A 92 15.44 -8.70 16.07
C ARG A 92 14.47 -7.98 17.00
N ILE A 93 13.54 -7.21 16.44
CA ILE A 93 12.48 -6.54 17.21
C ILE A 93 11.58 -7.56 17.90
N ASP A 94 11.16 -8.62 17.20
CA ASP A 94 10.32 -9.68 17.76
C ASP A 94 11.02 -10.43 18.90
N LYS A 95 12.31 -10.75 18.74
CA LYS A 95 13.13 -11.35 19.81
C LYS A 95 13.23 -10.42 21.02
N LEU A 96 13.46 -9.12 20.80
CA LEU A 96 13.51 -8.12 21.86
C LEU A 96 12.19 -8.06 22.62
N LEU A 97 11.06 -7.96 21.91
CA LEU A 97 9.74 -7.89 22.52
C LEU A 97 9.34 -9.19 23.23
N THR A 98 9.69 -10.35 22.66
CA THR A 98 9.37 -11.66 23.26
C THR A 98 10.11 -11.89 24.58
N ALA A 99 11.29 -11.28 24.75
CA ALA A 99 12.07 -11.31 25.98
C ALA A 99 11.51 -10.40 27.09
N LEU A 100 10.60 -9.47 26.78
CA LEU A 100 10.01 -8.58 27.78
C LEU A 100 8.96 -9.29 28.66
N PRO A 101 8.76 -8.84 29.91
CA PRO A 101 7.66 -9.29 30.76
C PRO A 101 6.29 -8.95 30.18
N SER A 102 5.27 -9.76 30.51
CA SER A 102 3.89 -9.57 30.07
C SER A 102 3.34 -8.19 30.42
N GLU A 103 3.71 -7.68 31.60
CA GLU A 103 3.22 -6.42 32.17
C GLU A 103 3.69 -5.22 31.35
N VAL A 104 4.91 -5.29 30.81
CA VAL A 104 5.48 -4.24 29.96
C VAL A 104 4.78 -4.27 28.60
N LEU A 105 4.65 -5.46 28.02
CA LEU A 105 4.01 -5.63 26.72
C LEU A 105 2.52 -5.24 26.74
N ASP A 106 1.83 -5.36 27.87
CA ASP A 106 0.41 -4.98 28.00
C ASP A 106 0.19 -3.47 28.08
N ARG A 107 1.23 -2.70 28.44
CA ARG A 107 1.21 -1.24 28.45
C ARG A 107 1.52 -0.63 27.09
N LEU A 108 1.96 -1.44 26.12
CA LEU A 108 2.27 -0.94 24.77
C LEU A 108 1.00 -0.35 24.13
N PRO A 109 1.12 0.79 23.43
CA PRO A 109 -0.02 1.40 22.77
C PRO A 109 -0.56 0.46 21.69
N VAL A 110 -1.89 0.40 21.59
CA VAL A 110 -2.55 -0.38 20.53
C VAL A 110 -2.22 0.27 19.18
N ASN A 111 -1.91 -0.55 18.18
CA ASN A 111 -1.69 -0.07 16.83
C ASN A 111 -2.94 0.71 16.35
N PRO A 112 -2.82 1.97 15.90
CA PRO A 112 -3.95 2.77 15.44
C PRO A 112 -4.80 2.08 14.36
N ALA A 113 -4.18 1.25 13.52
CA ALA A 113 -4.90 0.48 12.49
C ALA A 113 -5.88 -0.55 13.06
N LEU A 114 -5.66 -1.02 14.30
CA LEU A 114 -6.48 -2.02 14.98
C LEU A 114 -7.47 -1.41 15.97
N GLU A 115 -7.41 -0.10 16.21
CA GLU A 115 -8.20 0.58 17.24
C GLU A 115 -9.71 0.39 17.05
N LYS A 116 -10.17 0.42 15.80
CA LYS A 116 -11.60 0.32 15.43
C LYS A 116 -12.14 -1.11 15.41
N LEU A 117 -11.30 -2.13 15.63
CA LEU A 117 -11.72 -3.52 15.56
C LEU A 117 -12.51 -3.94 16.81
N PRO A 118 -13.44 -4.92 16.67
CA PRO A 118 -14.07 -5.58 17.80
C PRO A 118 -13.06 -6.15 18.81
N GLU A 119 -13.44 -6.20 20.09
CA GLU A 119 -12.55 -6.61 21.17
C GLU A 119 -12.08 -8.06 21.06
N ASP A 120 -12.98 -8.96 20.65
CA ASP A 120 -12.68 -10.37 20.38
C ASP A 120 -11.62 -10.53 19.29
N VAL A 121 -11.72 -9.74 18.21
CA VAL A 121 -10.75 -9.76 17.11
C VAL A 121 -9.39 -9.25 17.57
N LYS A 122 -9.36 -8.16 18.36
CA LYS A 122 -8.11 -7.62 18.93
C LYS A 122 -7.46 -8.63 19.88
N GLN A 123 -8.23 -9.32 20.72
CA GLN A 123 -7.73 -10.35 21.62
C GLN A 123 -7.14 -11.54 20.85
N GLN A 124 -7.76 -11.96 19.75
CA GLN A 124 -7.24 -13.04 18.91
C GLN A 124 -5.95 -12.66 18.18
N ILE A 125 -5.83 -11.41 17.71
CA ILE A 125 -4.56 -10.93 17.14
C ILE A 125 -3.48 -10.84 18.24
N LYS A 126 -3.85 -10.39 19.44
CA LYS A 126 -2.96 -10.31 20.61
C LYS A 126 -2.45 -11.69 21.03
N SER A 127 -3.29 -12.72 21.02
CA SER A 127 -2.86 -14.09 21.38
C SER A 127 -1.84 -14.65 20.39
N ILE A 128 -2.07 -14.46 19.07
CA ILE A 128 -1.14 -14.90 18.02
C ILE A 128 0.21 -14.17 18.15
N THR A 129 0.20 -12.87 18.41
CA THR A 129 1.44 -12.08 18.50
C THR A 129 2.23 -12.32 19.80
N ARG A 130 1.56 -12.75 20.87
CA ARG A 130 2.19 -13.14 22.15
C ARG A 130 2.70 -14.58 22.18
N ASP A 131 2.40 -15.38 21.16
CA ASP A 131 2.87 -16.76 21.06
C ASP A 131 4.40 -16.81 20.95
N LYS A 132 5.06 -17.35 21.98
CA LYS A 132 6.53 -17.45 22.04
C LYS A 132 7.09 -18.65 21.27
N THR A 133 6.23 -19.52 20.76
CA THR A 133 6.63 -20.78 20.11
C THR A 133 6.94 -20.62 18.62
N ILE A 134 6.56 -19.49 18.04
CA ILE A 134 6.71 -19.20 16.62
C ILE A 134 7.50 -17.91 16.38
N ASP A 135 8.13 -17.85 15.21
CA ASP A 135 8.88 -16.67 14.77
C ASP A 135 7.96 -15.55 14.24
N TRP A 136 8.54 -14.38 14.03
CA TRP A 136 7.81 -13.21 13.54
C TRP A 136 7.06 -13.49 12.23
N ARG A 137 7.70 -14.19 11.30
CA ARG A 137 7.12 -14.47 9.98
C ARG A 137 5.89 -15.37 10.10
N ALA A 138 5.96 -16.44 10.89
CA ALA A 138 4.81 -17.29 11.17
C ALA A 138 3.70 -16.55 11.93
N LYS A 139 4.05 -15.64 12.86
CA LYS A 139 3.06 -14.77 13.55
C LYS A 139 2.30 -13.93 12.53
N MET A 140 3.02 -13.22 11.65
CA MET A 140 2.41 -12.37 10.63
C MET A 140 1.54 -13.17 9.66
N GLN A 141 1.99 -14.36 9.25
CA GLN A 141 1.21 -15.24 8.37
C GLN A 141 -0.10 -15.69 9.05
N ARG A 142 -0.05 -16.09 10.33
CA ARG A 142 -1.26 -16.47 11.09
C ARG A 142 -2.20 -15.29 11.28
N VAL A 143 -1.69 -14.11 11.64
CA VAL A 143 -2.49 -12.88 11.75
C VAL A 143 -3.16 -12.55 10.41
N GLN A 144 -2.42 -12.63 9.30
CA GLN A 144 -2.96 -12.35 7.97
C GLN A 144 -4.04 -13.37 7.56
N GLN A 145 -3.84 -14.66 7.82
CA GLN A 145 -4.84 -15.70 7.57
C GLN A 145 -6.11 -15.47 8.39
N TYR A 146 -5.96 -15.10 9.66
CA TYR A 146 -7.09 -14.74 10.51
C TYR A 146 -7.83 -13.51 9.96
N ILE A 147 -7.12 -12.43 9.61
CA ILE A 147 -7.74 -11.24 9.01
C ILE A 147 -8.48 -11.59 7.71
N GLN A 148 -7.92 -12.48 6.87
CA GLN A 148 -8.57 -12.90 5.62
C GLN A 148 -9.87 -13.68 5.86
N SER A 149 -9.95 -14.46 6.96
CA SER A 149 -11.15 -15.21 7.31
C SER A 149 -12.25 -14.34 7.94
N LEU A 150 -11.94 -13.11 8.35
CA LEU A 150 -12.93 -12.19 8.90
C LEU A 150 -13.98 -11.76 7.86
N PRO A 151 -15.22 -11.47 8.30
CA PRO A 151 -16.27 -10.87 7.46
C PRO A 151 -15.82 -9.55 6.82
N ASP A 152 -16.31 -9.27 5.62
CA ASP A 152 -15.98 -8.04 4.88
C ASP A 152 -16.32 -6.76 5.65
N ALA A 153 -17.36 -6.79 6.48
CA ALA A 153 -17.73 -5.67 7.34
C ALA A 153 -16.61 -5.28 8.31
N ILE A 154 -15.91 -6.26 8.89
CA ILE A 154 -14.80 -6.04 9.82
C ILE A 154 -13.54 -5.65 9.04
N LYS A 155 -13.25 -6.32 7.91
CA LYS A 155 -12.08 -6.00 7.08
C LYS A 155 -12.10 -4.56 6.55
N ARG A 156 -13.28 -3.98 6.32
CA ARG A 156 -13.43 -2.56 5.91
C ARG A 156 -13.02 -1.55 6.99
N LEU A 157 -12.90 -1.96 8.25
CA LEU A 157 -12.42 -1.10 9.34
C LEU A 157 -10.89 -0.96 9.31
N LEU A 158 -10.19 -1.90 8.68
CA LEU A 158 -8.75 -1.86 8.50
C LEU A 158 -8.39 -0.92 7.34
N PRO A 159 -7.21 -0.27 7.41
CA PRO A 159 -6.71 0.47 6.27
C PRO A 159 -6.54 -0.48 5.05
N PRO A 160 -6.84 -0.01 3.83
CA PRO A 160 -6.64 -0.82 2.65
C PRO A 160 -5.16 -1.16 2.47
N PRO A 161 -4.83 -2.33 1.90
CA PRO A 161 -3.44 -2.67 1.62
C PRO A 161 -2.84 -1.65 0.64
N PRO A 162 -1.52 -1.38 0.74
CA PRO A 162 -0.85 -0.48 -0.19
C PRO A 162 -0.98 -1.00 -1.63
N PRO A 163 -1.02 -0.10 -2.64
CA PRO A 163 -1.07 -0.50 -4.04
C PRO A 163 0.15 -1.35 -4.45
N PRO A 164 0.01 -2.23 -5.46
CA PRO A 164 1.15 -3.01 -5.98
C PRO A 164 2.31 -2.10 -6.41
N GLY A 165 3.53 -2.48 -6.03
CA GLY A 165 4.75 -1.74 -6.36
C GLY A 165 5.03 -0.54 -5.45
N PHE A 166 4.11 -0.21 -4.53
CA PHE A 166 4.34 0.85 -3.53
C PHE A 166 5.56 0.53 -2.64
N GLU A 167 5.94 -0.74 -2.50
CA GLU A 167 7.16 -1.13 -1.77
C GLU A 167 8.46 -0.59 -2.38
N TYR A 168 8.51 -0.38 -3.71
CA TYR A 168 9.72 0.07 -4.42
C TYR A 168 9.90 1.58 -4.39
N LEU A 169 8.90 2.32 -3.91
CA LEU A 169 8.97 3.76 -3.84
C LEU A 169 9.95 4.21 -2.75
N PRO A 170 10.77 5.24 -3.02
CA PRO A 170 11.60 5.83 -1.97
C PRO A 170 10.70 6.55 -0.94
N GLU A 171 11.19 6.68 0.29
CA GLU A 171 10.38 7.16 1.44
C GLU A 171 9.88 8.60 1.25
N ASP A 172 10.66 9.46 0.58
CA ASP A 172 10.26 10.81 0.20
C ASP A 172 9.07 10.81 -0.77
N ALA A 173 9.08 9.91 -1.76
CA ALA A 173 7.95 9.75 -2.68
C ALA A 173 6.70 9.20 -1.96
N LYS A 174 6.85 8.21 -1.07
CA LYS A 174 5.74 7.70 -0.25
C LYS A 174 5.12 8.81 0.60
N ALA A 175 5.95 9.63 1.25
CA ALA A 175 5.51 10.76 2.06
C ALA A 175 4.75 11.80 1.22
N ALA A 176 5.26 12.13 0.03
CA ALA A 176 4.60 13.05 -0.89
C ALA A 176 3.24 12.53 -1.37
N LEU A 177 3.15 11.25 -1.75
CA LEU A 177 1.89 10.61 -2.15
C LEU A 177 0.86 10.60 -1.01
N LYS A 178 1.29 10.27 0.22
CA LYS A 178 0.44 10.32 1.41
C LYS A 178 -0.10 11.72 1.66
N ALA A 179 0.74 12.75 1.58
CA ALA A 179 0.32 14.14 1.74
C ALA A 179 -0.72 14.57 0.68
N ILE A 180 -0.57 14.11 -0.57
CA ILE A 180 -1.56 14.37 -1.64
C ILE A 180 -2.89 13.67 -1.35
N GLN A 181 -2.86 12.46 -0.80
CA GLN A 181 -4.04 11.68 -0.45
C GLN A 181 -4.78 12.24 0.78
N GLU A 182 -4.07 12.76 1.77
CA GLU A 182 -4.66 13.28 3.00
C GLU A 182 -5.16 14.72 2.86
N ASN A 183 -4.69 15.48 1.86
CA ASN A 183 -5.08 16.88 1.67
C ASN A 183 -6.57 17.01 1.27
N PRO A 184 -7.45 17.57 2.12
CA PRO A 184 -8.88 17.66 1.82
C PRO A 184 -9.22 18.66 0.71
N ASN A 185 -8.33 19.63 0.45
CA ASN A 185 -8.57 20.72 -0.49
C ASN A 185 -8.31 20.32 -1.94
N LEU A 186 -7.75 19.13 -2.20
CA LEU A 186 -7.46 18.69 -3.56
C LEU A 186 -8.63 17.91 -4.16
N GLY A 187 -9.10 18.38 -5.33
CA GLY A 187 -10.05 17.64 -6.15
C GLY A 187 -9.40 16.41 -6.82
N PHE A 188 -10.22 15.47 -7.31
CA PHE A 188 -9.73 14.24 -7.95
C PHE A 188 -8.72 14.50 -9.09
N ARG A 189 -9.02 15.47 -9.96
CA ARG A 189 -8.16 15.84 -11.09
C ARG A 189 -6.82 16.42 -10.63
N GLU A 190 -6.82 17.28 -9.64
CA GLU A 190 -5.61 17.88 -9.08
C GLU A 190 -4.73 16.84 -8.39
N ARG A 191 -5.35 15.94 -7.61
CA ARG A 191 -4.64 14.80 -7.01
C ARG A 191 -3.97 13.95 -8.08
N TYR A 192 -4.67 13.65 -9.17
CA TYR A 192 -4.09 12.87 -10.27
C TYR A 192 -2.80 13.51 -10.79
N TYR A 193 -2.82 14.81 -11.11
CA TYR A 193 -1.63 15.47 -11.67
C TYR A 193 -0.51 15.63 -10.65
N LYS A 194 -0.81 15.89 -9.38
CA LYS A 194 0.21 15.93 -8.33
C LYS A 194 0.84 14.56 -8.10
N VAL A 195 0.05 13.48 -8.09
CA VAL A 195 0.57 12.11 -8.02
C VAL A 195 1.45 11.83 -9.24
N LYS A 196 0.99 12.19 -10.44
CA LYS A 196 1.77 12.02 -11.68
C LYS A 196 3.11 12.75 -11.60
N GLU A 197 3.15 13.97 -11.08
CA GLU A 197 4.38 14.74 -10.91
C GLU A 197 5.38 14.04 -9.97
N VAL A 198 4.91 13.48 -8.86
CA VAL A 198 5.76 12.67 -7.95
C VAL A 198 6.32 11.45 -8.70
N MET A 199 5.46 10.74 -9.44
CA MET A 199 5.83 9.52 -10.15
C MET A 199 6.79 9.78 -11.32
N ASP A 200 6.67 10.92 -12.01
CA ASP A 200 7.53 11.30 -13.13
C ASP A 200 8.96 11.64 -12.67
N ARG A 201 9.12 12.13 -11.43
CA ARG A 201 10.42 12.46 -10.82
C ARG A 201 11.19 11.23 -10.33
N LEU A 202 10.55 10.06 -10.28
CA LEU A 202 11.21 8.83 -9.83
C LEU A 202 12.29 8.37 -10.81
N PRO A 203 13.39 7.76 -10.32
CA PRO A 203 14.40 7.13 -11.16
C PRO A 203 13.78 6.08 -12.11
N ALA A 204 14.35 5.96 -13.32
CA ALA A 204 13.84 5.04 -14.35
C ALA A 204 13.77 3.58 -13.85
N GLU A 205 14.75 3.15 -13.06
CA GLU A 205 14.80 1.80 -12.46
C GLU A 205 13.64 1.52 -11.51
N VAL A 206 13.21 2.53 -10.74
CA VAL A 206 12.06 2.43 -9.84
C VAL A 206 10.78 2.40 -10.66
N ARG A 207 10.64 3.31 -11.62
CA ARG A 207 9.46 3.39 -12.51
C ARG A 207 9.22 2.09 -13.28
N ALA A 208 10.28 1.39 -13.69
CA ALA A 208 10.18 0.11 -14.39
C ALA A 208 9.54 -1.00 -13.54
N LYS A 209 9.56 -0.90 -12.20
CA LYS A 209 8.96 -1.86 -11.27
C LYS A 209 7.51 -1.52 -10.91
N LEU A 210 7.04 -0.34 -11.29
CA LEU A 210 5.71 0.15 -10.95
C LEU A 210 4.67 -0.29 -12.00
N PRO A 211 3.41 -0.50 -11.61
CA PRO A 211 2.35 -0.73 -12.57
C PRO A 211 2.18 0.49 -13.50
N PRO A 212 1.64 0.29 -14.72
CA PRO A 212 1.40 1.39 -15.64
C PRO A 212 0.48 2.44 -15.00
N PRO A 213 0.76 3.75 -15.20
CA PRO A 213 -0.03 4.80 -14.59
C PRO A 213 -1.48 4.78 -15.12
N PRO A 214 -2.46 5.18 -14.29
CA PRO A 214 -3.83 5.30 -14.75
C PRO A 214 -3.94 6.35 -15.87
N PRO A 215 -4.88 6.17 -16.83
CA PRO A 215 -5.10 7.14 -17.89
C PRO A 215 -5.48 8.51 -17.30
N PRO A 216 -5.16 9.61 -18.00
CA PRO A 216 -5.52 10.94 -17.53
C PRO A 216 -7.04 11.07 -17.36
N PRO A 217 -7.50 11.82 -16.35
CA PRO A 217 -8.92 12.08 -16.17
C PRO A 217 -9.50 12.75 -17.43
N PRO A 218 -10.76 12.43 -17.79
CA PRO A 218 -11.40 13.04 -18.95
C PRO A 218 -11.41 14.57 -18.81
N MET A 219 -11.30 15.25 -19.96
CA MET A 219 -11.24 16.71 -20.02
C MET A 219 -12.59 17.40 -19.72
N PHE A 220 -13.66 16.63 -19.49
CA PHE A 220 -15.04 17.09 -19.34
C PHE A 220 -15.77 16.28 -18.28
#